data_AF-A0A448PP21-F1
#
_entry.id   AF-A0A448PP21-F1
#
_cell.length_a   1.000
_cell.length_b   1.000
_cell.length_c   1.000
_cell.angle_alpha   90.00
_cell.angle_beta   90.00
_cell.angle_gamma   90.00
#
_symmetry.space_group_name_H-M   'P 1'
#
loop_
_entity.id
_entity.type
_entity.pdbx_description
1 polymer ?
#
loop_
_entity_poly.entity_id
_entity_poly.type
_entity_poly.pdbx_seq_one_letter_code
_entity_poly.pdbx_strand_id
1 'polypeptide(L)'
;MLILPTVMVLGLGLAACGGGSSHSAASSPASGSASAPAASSAAATPTVQTAQPMAAPPSSSDDVATPDSSSIDPNAVENGDLSKDEYPEVPLDKSVRIDGDVLISLGQLTAQNFTGGPGEVGGPGVLVPVTVTNNSGRDLALASVLSTTVSYGEGAGTPASEIISASDAAPPTLAAGQTVTINRAFVIPTEGRESVKIVVDLGAGHGAATFRGTAG
;
A
#
# COMPACT_ATOMS: atom_id res chain seq x y z
N MET A 1 -41.56 -10.80 -34.15
CA MET A 1 -41.19 -12.24 -34.22
C MET A 1 -40.00 -12.39 -33.27
N LEU A 2 -40.17 -12.65 -31.97
CA LEU A 2 -40.40 -13.96 -31.35
C LEU A 2 -39.76 -15.11 -32.14
N ILE A 3 -38.80 -15.82 -31.53
CA ILE A 3 -38.83 -17.27 -31.29
C ILE A 3 -37.56 -17.66 -30.51
N LEU A 4 -37.80 -18.15 -29.30
CA LEU A 4 -36.89 -18.95 -28.47
C LEU A 4 -37.00 -20.42 -28.92
N PRO A 5 -35.94 -21.25 -28.87
CA PRO A 5 -36.10 -22.68 -28.80
C PRO A 5 -35.60 -23.22 -27.46
N THR A 6 -36.55 -23.75 -26.68
CA THR A 6 -36.37 -24.80 -25.68
C THR A 6 -36.19 -26.16 -26.37
N VAL A 7 -35.52 -27.11 -25.68
CA VAL A 7 -35.70 -28.60 -25.66
C VAL A 7 -34.41 -29.18 -25.01
N MET A 8 -34.40 -29.65 -23.74
CA MET A 8 -34.94 -30.92 -23.17
C MET A 8 -34.12 -32.15 -23.62
N VAL A 9 -33.10 -32.59 -22.87
CA VAL A 9 -33.07 -33.60 -21.76
C VAL A 9 -33.05 -35.08 -22.22
N LEU A 10 -32.39 -35.92 -21.39
CA LEU A 10 -32.45 -37.40 -21.23
C LEU A 10 -31.30 -38.18 -21.91
N GLY A 11 -30.51 -39.05 -21.26
CA GLY A 11 -30.45 -39.55 -19.88
C GLY A 11 -29.74 -40.93 -19.83
N LEU A 12 -29.37 -41.38 -18.62
CA LEU A 12 -29.07 -42.76 -18.16
C LEU A 12 -27.77 -43.44 -18.66
N GLY A 13 -26.99 -44.20 -17.89
CA GLY A 13 -27.06 -44.81 -16.55
C GLY A 13 -25.68 -45.51 -16.32
N LEU A 14 -25.36 -46.36 -15.35
CA LEU A 14 -25.96 -46.96 -14.16
C LEU A 14 -24.83 -47.78 -13.47
N ALA A 15 -25.10 -48.25 -12.23
CA ALA A 15 -24.51 -49.38 -11.50
C ALA A 15 -23.35 -49.10 -10.51
N ALA A 16 -23.22 -49.78 -9.36
CA ALA A 16 -24.11 -50.64 -8.53
C ALA A 16 -23.30 -51.10 -7.29
N CYS A 17 -24.02 -51.76 -6.35
CA CYS A 17 -23.59 -52.52 -5.15
C CYS A 17 -23.28 -51.64 -3.92
N GLY A 18 -24.07 -51.64 -2.84
CA GLY A 18 -24.79 -52.72 -2.13
C GLY A 18 -23.95 -53.14 -0.92
N GLY A 19 -24.39 -53.36 0.31
CA GLY A 19 -25.66 -53.28 1.06
C GLY A 19 -25.28 -53.61 2.53
N GLY A 20 -26.14 -53.34 3.52
CA GLY A 20 -25.86 -53.81 4.89
C GLY A 20 -26.69 -53.15 6.00
N SER A 21 -27.59 -53.94 6.58
CA SER A 21 -28.54 -53.61 7.64
C SER A 21 -27.88 -53.20 8.97
N SER A 22 -28.51 -52.26 9.70
CA SER A 22 -28.19 -51.95 11.10
C SER A 22 -29.26 -52.49 12.03
N HIS A 23 -28.92 -53.48 12.86
CA HIS A 23 -29.55 -53.72 14.17
C HIS A 23 -28.60 -54.55 15.03
N SER A 24 -28.10 -53.99 16.12
CA SER A 24 -27.80 -54.71 17.36
C SER A 24 -27.63 -53.72 18.51
N ALA A 25 -28.34 -54.01 19.59
CA ALA A 25 -28.28 -53.32 20.86
C ALA A 25 -27.13 -53.85 21.73
N ALA A 26 -26.69 -52.95 22.62
CA ALA A 26 -26.09 -53.19 23.93
C ALA A 26 -24.61 -53.62 24.06
N SER A 27 -23.96 -52.88 24.96
CA SER A 27 -22.89 -53.26 25.92
C SER A 27 -21.44 -52.88 25.60
N SER A 28 -20.95 -51.88 26.36
CA SER A 28 -19.55 -51.50 26.63
C SER A 28 -18.71 -52.65 27.24
N PRO A 29 -17.39 -52.51 27.59
CA PRO A 29 -16.47 -51.35 27.54
C PRO A 29 -15.00 -51.65 27.10
N ALA A 30 -14.16 -50.60 27.20
CA ALA A 30 -12.72 -50.57 27.48
C ALA A 30 -11.68 -50.72 26.35
N SER A 31 -11.03 -49.62 25.96
CA SER A 31 -9.69 -49.24 26.46
C SER A 31 -9.12 -48.08 25.64
N GLY A 32 -8.46 -47.15 26.32
CA GLY A 32 -8.15 -45.82 25.81
C GLY A 32 -7.12 -45.76 24.68
N SER A 33 -7.23 -44.69 23.90
CA SER A 33 -6.08 -44.02 23.32
C SER A 33 -6.36 -42.53 23.30
N ALA A 34 -5.34 -41.76 23.67
CA ALA A 34 -5.41 -40.36 24.07
C ALA A 34 -5.96 -39.46 22.94
N SER A 35 -6.90 -38.58 23.31
CA SER A 35 -7.28 -37.43 22.49
C SER A 35 -6.06 -36.49 22.38
N ALA A 36 -5.41 -36.48 21.22
CA ALA A 36 -4.55 -35.36 20.86
C ALA A 36 -5.46 -34.14 20.62
N PRO A 37 -5.22 -32.99 21.28
CA PRO A 37 -5.93 -31.77 20.92
C PRO A 37 -5.48 -31.40 19.50
N ALA A 38 -6.42 -31.34 18.56
CA ALA A 38 -6.17 -30.72 17.28
C ALA A 38 -5.80 -29.26 17.57
N ALA A 39 -4.52 -28.93 17.36
CA ALA A 39 -4.00 -27.60 17.51
C ALA A 39 -4.87 -26.64 16.69
N SER A 40 -5.49 -25.67 17.36
CA SER A 40 -6.07 -24.53 16.67
C SER A 40 -4.96 -23.90 15.85
N SER A 41 -5.07 -23.98 14.52
CA SER A 41 -4.30 -23.14 13.61
C SER A 41 -4.63 -21.69 13.95
N ALA A 42 -3.81 -21.07 14.81
CA ALA A 42 -3.84 -19.63 14.98
C ALA A 42 -3.46 -19.05 13.61
N ALA A 43 -4.44 -18.48 12.91
CA ALA A 43 -4.18 -17.67 11.75
C ALA A 43 -3.23 -16.54 12.20
N ALA A 44 -2.00 -16.56 11.71
CA ALA A 44 -1.07 -15.47 11.93
C ALA A 44 -1.69 -14.23 11.30
N THR A 45 -2.15 -13.29 12.11
CA THR A 45 -2.52 -11.97 11.63
C THR A 45 -1.28 -11.36 10.99
N PRO A 46 -1.33 -10.95 9.70
CA PRO A 46 -0.21 -10.23 9.10
C PRO A 46 0.04 -8.98 9.94
N THR A 47 1.28 -8.80 10.41
CA THR A 47 1.67 -7.66 11.23
C THR A 47 2.39 -6.66 10.33
N VAL A 48 1.61 -5.74 9.74
CA VAL A 48 2.21 -4.55 9.11
C VAL A 48 2.83 -3.73 10.22
N GLN A 49 4.12 -3.42 10.09
CA GLN A 49 4.82 -2.59 11.07
C GLN A 49 4.35 -1.14 10.94
N THR A 50 4.01 -0.49 12.05
CA THR A 50 3.72 0.95 12.05
C THR A 50 5.02 1.73 12.20
N ALA A 51 5.26 2.69 11.33
CA ALA A 51 6.40 3.59 11.43
C ALA A 51 6.32 4.41 12.73
N GLN A 52 7.47 4.58 13.41
CA GLN A 52 7.52 5.25 14.70
C GLN A 52 8.02 6.70 14.55
N PRO A 53 7.21 7.71 14.94
CA PRO A 53 7.68 9.10 15.01
C PRO A 53 8.86 9.29 15.95
N MET A 54 9.72 10.26 15.63
CA MET A 54 10.80 10.73 16.50
C MET A 54 10.93 12.26 16.44
N ALA A 55 11.69 12.84 17.36
CA ALA A 55 12.01 14.27 17.31
C ALA A 55 12.70 14.65 16.00
N ALA A 56 12.25 15.72 15.36
CA ALA A 56 12.85 16.19 14.12
C ALA A 56 14.32 16.61 14.35
N PRO A 57 15.24 16.24 13.46
CA PRO A 57 16.60 16.77 13.49
C PRO A 57 16.60 18.29 13.25
N PRO A 58 17.68 19.01 13.61
CA PRO A 58 17.78 20.44 13.31
C PRO A 58 17.64 20.69 11.81
N SER A 59 16.76 21.61 11.42
CA SER A 59 16.44 21.90 10.03
C SER A 59 17.68 22.37 9.27
N SER A 60 17.99 21.70 8.14
CA SER A 60 18.99 22.15 7.17
C SER A 60 18.27 22.70 5.95
N SER A 61 18.66 23.89 5.47
CA SER A 61 17.90 24.61 4.42
C SER A 61 18.43 24.41 3.00
N ASP A 62 19.63 23.84 2.84
CA ASP A 62 20.34 23.84 1.56
C ASP A 62 19.72 22.93 0.48
N ASP A 63 18.75 22.09 0.84
CA ASP A 63 18.18 21.08 -0.07
C ASP A 63 16.63 21.08 -0.14
N VAL A 64 16.02 22.19 0.28
CA VAL A 64 14.56 22.34 0.26
C VAL A 64 14.12 23.08 -0.99
N ALA A 65 13.43 22.38 -1.89
CA ALA A 65 12.58 23.04 -2.86
C ALA A 65 11.38 23.63 -2.11
N THR A 66 11.13 24.92 -2.34
CA THR A 66 9.84 25.54 -2.01
C THR A 66 9.12 25.69 -3.34
N PRO A 67 8.38 24.67 -3.79
CA PRO A 67 7.77 24.72 -5.10
C PRO A 67 6.74 25.85 -5.12
N ASP A 68 6.60 26.48 -6.29
CA ASP A 68 5.67 27.60 -6.46
C ASP A 68 4.24 27.08 -6.28
N SER A 69 3.58 27.53 -5.20
CA SER A 69 2.21 27.14 -4.88
C SER A 69 1.18 27.77 -5.80
N SER A 70 1.55 28.68 -6.70
CA SER A 70 0.63 29.28 -7.68
C SER A 70 0.08 28.27 -8.69
N SER A 71 0.72 27.10 -8.82
CA SER A 71 0.20 25.99 -9.61
C SER A 71 -0.95 25.24 -8.93
N ILE A 72 -1.14 25.42 -7.61
CA ILE A 72 -2.14 24.71 -6.84
C ILE A 72 -3.50 25.43 -6.93
N ASP A 73 -4.53 24.73 -7.40
CA ASP A 73 -5.92 25.17 -7.30
C ASP A 73 -6.54 24.55 -6.03
N PRO A 74 -6.99 25.34 -5.03
CA PRO A 74 -7.60 24.80 -3.82
C PRO A 74 -8.91 24.03 -4.08
N ASN A 75 -9.50 24.11 -5.28
CA ASN A 75 -10.67 23.35 -5.69
C ASN A 75 -10.34 22.25 -6.72
N ALA A 76 -9.06 21.92 -6.92
CA ALA A 76 -8.60 20.90 -7.86
C ALA A 76 -9.31 19.56 -7.67
N VAL A 77 -9.41 19.12 -6.41
CA VAL A 77 -10.09 17.87 -6.03
C VAL A 77 -11.59 17.94 -6.33
N GLU A 78 -12.29 19.00 -5.90
CA GLU A 78 -13.71 19.22 -6.22
C GLU A 78 -14.00 19.24 -7.72
N ASN A 79 -13.11 19.85 -8.50
CA ASN A 79 -13.24 20.01 -9.94
C ASN A 79 -12.77 18.77 -10.72
N GLY A 80 -12.16 17.79 -10.04
CA GLY A 80 -11.60 16.58 -10.65
C GLY A 80 -10.32 16.80 -11.46
N ASP A 81 -9.66 17.95 -11.33
CA ASP A 81 -8.39 18.25 -11.99
C ASP A 81 -7.22 18.07 -11.01
N LEU A 82 -6.90 16.81 -10.70
CA LEU A 82 -5.83 16.46 -9.75
C LEU A 82 -4.45 16.97 -10.17
N SER A 83 -4.25 17.31 -11.45
CA SER A 83 -2.98 17.90 -11.90
C SER A 83 -2.75 19.30 -11.34
N LYS A 84 -3.79 19.95 -10.83
CA LYS A 84 -3.74 21.23 -10.12
C LYS A 84 -3.68 21.07 -8.61
N ASP A 85 -3.58 19.84 -8.12
CA ASP A 85 -3.34 19.53 -6.71
C ASP A 85 -1.88 19.12 -6.46
N GLU A 86 -1.12 18.78 -7.52
CA GLU A 86 0.29 18.42 -7.44
C GLU A 86 1.21 19.65 -7.54
N TYR A 87 2.19 19.74 -6.63
CA TYR A 87 3.30 20.68 -6.77
C TYR A 87 4.18 20.29 -7.98
N PRO A 88 4.90 21.26 -8.61
CA PRO A 88 5.85 20.96 -9.67
C PRO A 88 6.83 19.85 -9.32
N GLU A 89 7.16 19.00 -10.31
CA GLU A 89 8.09 17.89 -10.12
C GLU A 89 9.47 18.39 -9.65
N VAL A 90 10.00 17.78 -8.60
CA VAL A 90 11.38 18.02 -8.12
C VAL A 90 12.23 16.74 -8.20
N PRO A 91 13.56 16.82 -8.21
CA PRO A 91 14.41 15.62 -8.15
C PRO A 91 14.20 14.79 -6.87
N LEU A 92 14.43 13.48 -6.95
CA LEU A 92 14.23 12.53 -5.84
C LEU A 92 15.05 12.84 -4.58
N ASP A 93 16.17 13.55 -4.70
CA ASP A 93 17.03 13.93 -3.58
C ASP A 93 16.62 15.24 -2.89
N LYS A 94 15.61 15.94 -3.43
CA LYS A 94 15.11 17.20 -2.88
C LYS A 94 14.02 16.97 -1.84
N SER A 95 13.80 17.98 -1.01
CA SER A 95 12.64 18.06 -0.13
C SER A 95 11.60 19.04 -0.67
N VAL A 96 10.32 18.75 -0.47
CA VAL A 96 9.18 19.61 -0.83
C VAL A 96 8.54 20.15 0.44
N ARG A 97 8.36 21.47 0.52
CA ARG A 97 7.62 22.12 1.60
C ARG A 97 6.15 22.31 1.20
N ILE A 98 5.25 21.71 1.97
CA ILE A 98 3.79 21.78 1.84
C ILE A 98 3.26 22.79 2.88
N ASP A 99 2.43 23.72 2.42
CA ASP A 99 1.74 24.75 3.23
C ASP A 99 2.65 25.57 4.17
N GLY A 100 3.94 25.64 3.84
CA GLY A 100 4.95 26.37 4.62
C GLY A 100 5.60 25.58 5.75
N ASP A 101 4.92 24.59 6.31
CA ASP A 101 5.31 24.00 7.61
C ASP A 101 5.59 22.49 7.57
N VAL A 102 5.08 21.76 6.58
CA VAL A 102 5.31 20.31 6.46
C VAL A 102 6.36 20.05 5.40
N LEU A 103 7.40 19.28 5.73
CA LEU A 103 8.46 18.92 4.80
C LEU A 103 8.35 17.45 4.41
N ILE A 104 8.26 17.17 3.13
CA ILE A 104 8.27 15.81 2.55
C ILE A 104 9.60 15.60 1.84
N SER A 105 10.25 14.49 2.08
CA SER A 105 11.50 14.09 1.40
C SER A 105 11.53 12.59 1.20
N LEU A 106 12.36 12.14 0.26
CA LEU A 106 12.59 10.72 0.02
C LEU A 106 13.98 10.35 0.55
N GLY A 107 14.06 9.21 1.23
CA GLY A 107 15.34 8.57 1.54
C GLY A 107 15.95 7.92 0.29
N GLN A 108 17.06 7.21 0.46
CA GLN A 108 17.66 6.47 -0.65
C GLN A 108 16.71 5.34 -1.10
N LEU A 109 16.29 5.41 -2.37
CA LEU A 109 15.49 4.36 -2.99
C LEU A 109 16.33 3.09 -3.12
N THR A 110 15.80 1.97 -2.64
CA THR A 110 16.52 0.68 -2.65
C THR A 110 15.84 -0.31 -3.57
N ALA A 111 16.55 -0.72 -4.62
CA ALA A 111 16.12 -1.78 -5.52
C ALA A 111 16.27 -3.17 -4.85
N GLN A 112 15.19 -3.96 -4.83
CA GLN A 112 15.23 -5.33 -4.32
C GLN A 112 14.12 -6.18 -4.95
N ASN A 113 14.13 -7.48 -4.68
CA ASN A 113 13.03 -8.36 -5.04
C ASN A 113 12.12 -8.56 -3.81
N PHE A 114 10.83 -8.30 -3.96
CA PHE A 114 9.86 -8.43 -2.89
C PHE A 114 9.03 -9.69 -3.04
N THR A 115 8.71 -10.29 -1.90
CA THR A 115 7.71 -11.35 -1.80
C THR A 115 6.36 -10.72 -1.49
N GLY A 116 5.33 -11.05 -2.27
CA GLY A 116 3.96 -10.60 -1.99
C GLY A 116 3.34 -11.42 -0.86
N GLY A 117 2.54 -10.76 -0.03
CA GLY A 117 1.66 -11.41 0.93
C GLY A 117 0.40 -12.00 0.27
N PRO A 118 -0.55 -12.52 1.07
CA PRO A 118 -1.80 -13.07 0.54
C PRO A 118 -2.55 -12.07 -0.34
N GLY A 119 -2.82 -12.47 -1.60
CA GLY A 119 -3.51 -11.62 -2.57
C GLY A 119 -2.64 -10.55 -3.25
N GLU A 120 -1.37 -10.43 -2.86
CA GLU A 120 -0.40 -9.53 -3.49
C GLU A 120 0.48 -10.29 -4.49
N VAL A 121 0.97 -9.56 -5.50
CA VAL A 121 1.92 -10.09 -6.48
C VAL A 121 3.29 -9.46 -6.20
N GLY A 122 4.24 -10.29 -5.78
CA GLY A 122 5.63 -9.87 -5.59
C GLY A 122 6.43 -9.80 -6.91
N GLY A 123 7.69 -9.38 -6.81
CA GLY A 123 8.60 -9.28 -7.96
C GLY A 123 9.70 -8.23 -7.74
N PRO A 124 10.46 -7.90 -8.81
CA PRO A 124 11.40 -6.79 -8.77
C PRO A 124 10.69 -5.50 -8.38
N GLY A 125 11.22 -4.79 -7.39
CA GLY A 125 10.65 -3.55 -6.91
C GLY A 125 11.66 -2.59 -6.31
N VAL A 126 11.12 -1.49 -5.79
CA VAL A 126 11.86 -0.43 -5.11
C VAL A 126 11.22 -0.16 -3.75
N LEU A 127 12.03 -0.09 -2.71
CA LEU A 127 11.66 0.45 -1.40
C LEU A 127 11.85 1.97 -1.45
N VAL A 128 10.80 2.71 -1.14
CA VAL A 128 10.74 4.17 -1.12
C VAL A 128 10.57 4.62 0.34
N PRO A 129 11.63 5.11 1.01
CA PRO A 129 11.50 5.67 2.35
C PRO A 129 10.92 7.08 2.26
N VAL A 130 9.66 7.27 2.62
CA VAL A 130 8.99 8.59 2.63
C VAL A 130 9.16 9.21 4.00
N THR A 131 9.83 10.36 4.09
CA THR A 131 10.01 11.09 5.34
C THR A 131 9.12 12.31 5.39
N VAL A 132 8.27 12.39 6.43
CA VAL A 132 7.40 13.54 6.71
C VAL A 132 7.88 14.20 7.98
N THR A 133 8.20 15.50 7.91
CA THR A 133 8.57 16.31 9.06
C THR A 133 7.53 17.39 9.29
N ASN A 134 6.90 17.37 10.46
CA ASN A 134 5.89 18.34 10.85
C ASN A 134 6.56 19.50 11.63
N ASN A 135 6.88 20.59 10.93
CA ASN A 135 7.39 21.81 11.57
C ASN A 135 6.27 22.79 11.93
N SER A 136 5.00 22.38 11.79
CA SER A 136 3.88 23.20 12.19
C SER A 136 3.73 23.26 13.71
N GLY A 137 2.85 24.14 14.20
CA GLY A 137 2.47 24.19 15.61
C GLY A 137 1.36 23.23 16.02
N ARG A 138 0.93 22.29 15.16
CA ARG A 138 -0.23 21.41 15.36
C ARG A 138 0.08 19.97 15.01
N ASP A 139 -0.70 19.04 15.55
CA ASP A 139 -0.59 17.63 15.19
C ASP A 139 -1.15 17.41 13.79
N LEU A 140 -0.44 16.62 12.98
CA LEU A 140 -0.83 16.22 11.64
C LEU A 140 -1.44 14.81 11.68
N ALA A 141 -2.64 14.62 11.14
CA ALA A 141 -3.20 13.28 10.94
C ALA A 141 -2.53 12.62 9.72
N LEU A 142 -2.16 11.35 9.80
CA LEU A 142 -1.47 10.65 8.69
C LEU A 142 -2.17 9.38 8.23
N ALA A 143 -2.57 8.47 9.14
CA ALA A 143 -3.01 7.13 8.75
C ALA A 143 -4.19 7.08 7.75
N SER A 144 -5.07 8.08 7.76
CA SER A 144 -6.25 8.11 6.88
C SER A 144 -6.08 8.97 5.64
N VAL A 145 -4.97 9.71 5.54
CA VAL A 145 -4.83 10.80 4.56
C VAL A 145 -3.52 10.74 3.77
N LEU A 146 -2.46 10.17 4.35
CA LEU A 146 -1.19 10.03 3.66
C LEU A 146 -1.29 8.92 2.59
N SER A 147 -1.20 9.33 1.33
CA SER A 147 -1.12 8.45 0.17
C SER A 147 0.22 8.60 -0.52
N THR A 148 0.75 7.51 -1.06
CA THR A 148 1.96 7.53 -1.88
C THR A 148 1.65 6.78 -3.16
N THR A 149 1.61 7.51 -4.27
CA THR A 149 1.38 6.93 -5.60
C THR A 149 2.68 6.93 -6.36
N VAL A 150 3.02 5.80 -6.98
CA VAL A 150 4.24 5.65 -7.77
C VAL A 150 3.88 5.23 -9.18
N SER A 151 4.55 5.84 -10.17
CA SER A 151 4.47 5.45 -11.57
C SER A 151 5.87 5.41 -12.18
N TYR A 152 6.08 4.58 -13.19
CA TYR A 152 7.38 4.36 -13.81
C TYR A 152 7.33 4.46 -15.34
N GLY A 153 8.45 4.78 -15.96
CA GLY A 153 8.54 5.15 -17.38
C GLY A 153 8.38 6.66 -17.63
N GLU A 154 8.43 7.05 -18.90
CA GLU A 154 8.35 8.45 -19.33
C GLU A 154 6.92 9.04 -19.24
N GLY A 155 6.84 10.37 -19.18
CA GLY A 155 5.56 11.09 -19.13
C GLY A 155 4.73 10.73 -17.89
N ALA A 156 3.45 10.42 -18.10
CA ALA A 156 2.55 9.98 -17.02
C ALA A 156 2.92 8.61 -16.43
N GLY A 157 3.69 7.80 -17.15
CA GLY A 157 4.16 6.50 -16.71
C GLY A 157 3.08 5.42 -16.57
N THR A 158 3.53 4.24 -16.15
CA THR A 158 2.68 3.10 -15.76
C THR A 158 2.56 3.08 -14.23
N PRO A 159 1.35 2.99 -13.66
CA PRO A 159 1.18 2.88 -12.20
C PRO A 159 1.91 1.65 -11.64
N ALA A 160 2.69 1.85 -10.58
CA ALA A 160 3.32 0.79 -9.82
C ALA A 160 2.32 0.21 -8.82
N SER A 161 2.39 -1.11 -8.59
CA SER A 161 1.59 -1.76 -7.54
C SER A 161 2.34 -1.75 -6.22
N GLU A 162 1.70 -1.27 -5.15
CA GLU A 162 2.26 -1.33 -3.81
C GLU A 162 2.22 -2.76 -3.26
N ILE A 163 3.21 -3.13 -2.46
CA ILE A 163 3.26 -4.36 -1.67
C ILE A 163 3.06 -3.97 -0.21
N ILE A 164 1.82 -4.04 0.25
CA ILE A 164 1.42 -3.59 1.58
C ILE A 164 2.10 -4.44 2.66
N SER A 165 2.27 -5.74 2.42
CA SER A 165 2.98 -6.62 3.36
C SER A 165 4.47 -6.29 3.55
N ALA A 166 5.08 -5.53 2.63
CA ALA A 166 6.46 -5.08 2.69
C ALA A 166 6.59 -3.57 2.96
N SER A 167 5.47 -2.90 3.22
CA SER A 167 5.40 -1.47 3.53
C SER A 167 5.09 -1.25 5.01
N ASP A 168 5.47 -0.10 5.52
CA ASP A 168 5.07 0.36 6.85
C ASP A 168 3.68 0.99 6.80
N ALA A 169 2.89 0.76 7.83
CA ALA A 169 1.70 1.55 8.11
C ALA A 169 2.13 2.94 8.61
N ALA A 170 1.46 3.99 8.11
CA ALA A 170 1.60 5.33 8.67
C ALA A 170 1.05 5.36 10.11
N PRO A 171 1.70 6.08 11.05
CA PRO A 171 1.12 6.31 12.36
C PRO A 171 -0.18 7.13 12.23
N PRO A 172 -1.10 7.06 13.20
CA PRO A 172 -2.35 7.83 13.15
C PRO A 172 -2.08 9.34 13.11
N THR A 173 -1.10 9.79 13.88
CA THR A 173 -0.74 11.20 14.02
C THR A 173 0.76 11.40 14.06
N LEU A 174 1.20 12.58 13.62
CA LEU A 174 2.56 13.09 13.74
C LEU A 174 2.51 14.42 14.48
N ALA A 175 3.01 14.44 15.72
CA ALA A 175 2.96 15.63 16.55
C ALA A 175 3.85 16.76 16.00
N ALA A 176 3.56 17.98 16.43
CA ALA A 176 4.40 19.14 16.12
C ALA A 176 5.88 18.92 16.50
N GLY A 177 6.79 19.27 15.61
CA GLY A 177 8.24 19.08 15.78
C GLY A 177 8.71 17.62 15.68
N GLN A 178 7.86 16.69 15.25
CA GLN A 178 8.24 15.31 14.99
C GLN A 178 8.50 15.07 13.50
N THR A 179 9.25 14.01 13.23
CA THR A 179 9.47 13.43 11.92
C THR A 179 9.15 11.94 11.96
N VAL A 180 8.74 11.37 10.83
CA VAL A 180 8.55 9.93 10.65
C VAL A 180 8.99 9.51 9.26
N THR A 181 9.65 8.36 9.16
CA THR A 181 9.97 7.71 7.88
C THR A 181 9.09 6.48 7.72
N ILE A 182 8.36 6.41 6.62
CA ILE A 182 7.43 5.35 6.27
C ILE A 182 7.99 4.66 5.02
N ASN A 183 8.38 3.39 5.14
CA ASN A 183 8.87 2.64 3.99
C ASN A 183 7.70 2.16 3.15
N ARG A 184 7.69 2.47 1.85
CA ARG A 184 6.66 2.02 0.90
C ARG A 184 7.31 1.17 -0.18
N ALA A 185 6.83 -0.05 -0.36
CA ALA A 185 7.39 -1.01 -1.31
C ALA A 185 6.53 -1.07 -2.56
N PHE A 186 7.13 -0.90 -3.75
CA PHE A 186 6.42 -0.96 -5.01
C PHE A 186 7.05 -1.94 -5.98
N VAL A 187 6.22 -2.70 -6.71
CA VAL A 187 6.65 -3.50 -7.86
C VAL A 187 6.96 -2.55 -9.01
N ILE A 188 8.24 -2.49 -9.36
CA ILE A 188 8.77 -1.66 -10.46
C ILE A 188 9.79 -2.51 -11.21
N PRO A 189 9.49 -2.93 -12.46
CA PRO A 189 10.42 -3.64 -13.32
C PRO A 189 11.71 -2.85 -13.53
N THR A 190 12.81 -3.53 -13.84
CA THR A 190 14.14 -2.89 -13.89
C THR A 190 14.20 -1.82 -14.97
N GLU A 191 13.61 -2.11 -16.12
CA GLU A 191 13.43 -1.24 -17.28
C GLU A 191 12.60 0.01 -17.00
N GLY A 192 11.77 0.00 -15.95
CA GLY A 192 10.96 1.15 -15.55
C GLY A 192 11.69 2.14 -14.66
N ARG A 193 12.84 1.75 -14.08
CA ARG A 193 13.49 2.50 -13.00
C ARG A 193 14.25 3.72 -13.46
N GLU A 194 14.48 3.88 -14.77
CA GLU A 194 15.16 5.05 -15.33
C GLU A 194 14.34 6.35 -15.18
N SER A 195 13.02 6.22 -15.00
CA SER A 195 12.13 7.35 -14.75
C SER A 195 10.99 6.90 -13.83
N VAL A 196 11.03 7.32 -12.58
CA VAL A 196 9.98 7.07 -11.58
C VAL A 196 9.42 8.40 -11.12
N LYS A 197 8.08 8.55 -11.15
CA LYS A 197 7.34 9.64 -10.53
C LYS A 197 6.72 9.15 -9.23
N ILE A 198 6.96 9.87 -8.15
CA ILE A 198 6.43 9.59 -6.81
C ILE A 198 5.64 10.80 -6.38
N VAL A 199 4.36 10.60 -6.08
CA VAL A 199 3.45 11.63 -5.56
C VAL A 199 3.10 11.27 -4.13
N VAL A 200 3.38 12.16 -3.19
CA VAL A 200 3.03 12.02 -1.78
C VAL A 200 1.97 13.05 -1.44
N ASP A 201 0.78 12.56 -1.12
CA ASP A 201 -0.41 13.35 -0.84
C ASP A 201 -0.72 13.24 0.67
N LEU A 202 -1.04 14.37 1.31
CA LEU A 202 -1.41 14.47 2.73
C LEU A 202 -2.93 14.55 2.94
N GLY A 203 -3.70 14.32 1.89
CA GLY A 203 -5.16 14.34 1.86
C GLY A 203 -5.73 15.72 1.55
N ALA A 204 -7.06 15.78 1.53
CA ALA A 204 -7.81 16.97 1.14
C ALA A 204 -7.38 18.23 1.92
N GLY A 205 -7.18 19.32 1.19
CA GLY A 205 -6.75 20.61 1.73
C GLY A 205 -5.24 20.83 1.72
N HIS A 206 -4.45 19.86 1.26
CA HIS A 206 -3.01 19.95 1.08
C HIS A 206 -2.64 19.63 -0.37
N GLY A 207 -1.74 20.41 -0.98
CA GLY A 207 -1.17 20.00 -2.26
C GLY A 207 -0.24 18.79 -2.10
N ALA A 208 -0.10 17.98 -3.15
CA ALA A 208 0.73 16.79 -3.16
C ALA A 208 2.18 17.09 -3.59
N ALA A 209 3.15 16.53 -2.87
CA ALA A 209 4.57 16.62 -3.24
C ALA A 209 4.87 15.66 -4.39
N THR A 210 5.41 16.17 -5.51
CA THR A 210 5.77 15.35 -6.67
C THR A 210 7.28 15.30 -6.89
N PHE A 211 7.82 14.09 -6.94
CA PHE A 211 9.23 13.81 -7.17
C PHE A 211 9.42 13.00 -8.45
N ARG A 212 10.51 13.25 -9.18
CA ARG A 212 10.90 12.48 -10.35
C ARG A 212 12.40 12.18 -10.40
N GLY A 213 12.77 10.99 -10.83
CA GLY A 213 14.18 10.63 -11.09
C GLY A 213 14.37 9.13 -11.32
N THR A 214 15.61 8.67 -11.17
CA THR A 214 16.01 7.27 -11.34
C THR A 214 15.93 6.51 -10.01
N ALA A 215 15.45 5.27 -10.05
CA ALA A 215 15.23 4.42 -8.87
C ALA A 215 16.06 3.12 -8.92
N GLY A 216 17.38 3.24 -8.80
CA GLY A 216 18.32 2.11 -8.77
C GLY A 216 19.39 2.18 -9.85
#